data_AF-A0A9W6MCE8-F1
#
_entry.id   AF-A0A9W6MCE8-F1
#
_cell.length_a   1.000
_cell.length_b   1.000
_cell.length_c   1.000
_cell.angle_alpha   90.00
_cell.angle_beta   90.00
_cell.angle_gamma   90.00
#
_symmetry.space_group_name_H-M   'P 1'
#
loop_
_entity.id
_entity.type
_entity.pdbx_description
1 polymer ?
#
loop_
_entity_poly.entity_id
_entity_poly.type
_entity_poly.pdbx_seq_one_letter_code
_entity_poly.pdbx_strand_id
1 'polypeptide(L)'
;MRSQAKDASAVQCSTRGRKNRLPRAASGIPQRGDRHQPLPWVTKVGDSERFTVQAISTLVVIDQGRVVTRRSGAAPVPALGEWGDDALAA
;
A
#
# COMPACT_ATOMS: atom_id res chain seq x y z
N MET A 1 14.19 23.06 12.76
CA MET A 1 13.66 21.79 12.20
C MET A 1 12.14 21.90 12.06
N ARG A 2 11.59 22.04 10.85
CA ARG A 2 10.12 22.03 10.63
C ARG A 2 9.71 20.61 10.26
N SER A 3 8.86 19.99 11.09
CA SER A 3 8.32 18.66 10.84
C SER A 3 7.50 18.63 9.55
N GLN A 4 7.81 17.69 8.64
CA GLN A 4 7.14 17.47 7.37
C GLN A 4 5.74 16.85 7.52
N ALA A 5 4.92 17.38 8.43
CA ALA A 5 3.60 16.82 8.78
C ALA A 5 2.45 17.31 7.86
N LYS A 6 2.73 18.05 6.79
CA LYS A 6 1.69 18.73 5.98
C LYS A 6 1.01 17.87 4.92
N ASP A 7 1.57 16.72 4.55
CA ASP A 7 1.00 15.87 3.48
C ASP A 7 0.58 14.48 4.00
N ALA A 8 -0.01 14.42 5.20
CA ALA A 8 -0.48 13.17 5.78
C ALA A 8 -1.97 12.97 5.49
N SER A 9 -2.31 11.90 4.74
CA SER A 9 -3.70 11.51 4.50
C SER A 9 -4.27 10.77 5.71
N ALA A 10 -5.50 11.08 6.11
CA ALA A 10 -6.19 10.34 7.16
C ALA A 10 -6.96 9.17 6.54
N VAL A 11 -6.57 7.94 6.88
CA VAL A 11 -7.30 6.71 6.52
C VAL A 11 -8.04 6.17 7.74
N GLN A 12 -9.29 5.76 7.53
CA GLN A 12 -10.08 5.11 8.56
C GLN A 12 -9.84 3.61 8.49
N CYS A 13 -9.47 2.98 9.60
CA CYS A 13 -9.28 1.54 9.59
C CYS A 13 -10.62 0.80 9.72
N SER A 14 -10.90 -0.07 8.75
CA SER A 14 -12.15 -0.84 8.62
C SER A 14 -12.49 -1.70 9.84
N THR A 15 -11.50 -2.22 10.56
CA THR A 15 -11.74 -3.13 11.71
C THR A 15 -12.21 -2.41 12.99
N ARG A 16 -11.84 -1.14 13.21
CA ARG A 16 -12.14 -0.43 14.49
C ARG A 16 -12.52 1.04 14.36
N GLY A 17 -12.66 1.58 13.15
CA GLY A 17 -13.09 2.96 12.91
C GLY A 17 -12.11 4.08 13.27
N ARG A 18 -11.01 3.81 14.00
CA ARG A 18 -10.01 4.86 14.29
C ARG A 18 -9.30 5.35 13.03
N LYS A 19 -9.17 6.68 12.92
CA LYS A 19 -8.41 7.36 11.86
C LYS A 19 -6.91 7.26 12.15
N ASN A 20 -6.12 6.89 11.15
CA ASN A 20 -4.68 6.88 11.19
C ASN A 20 -4.13 7.90 10.20
N ARG A 21 -3.12 8.69 10.60
CA ARG A 21 -2.41 9.60 9.68
C ARG A 21 -1.30 8.82 9.00
N LEU A 22 -1.38 8.70 7.68
CA LEU A 22 -0.32 8.09 6.88
C LEU A 22 0.48 9.18 6.18
N PRO A 23 1.82 9.14 6.23
CA PRO A 23 2.65 10.00 5.39
C PRO A 23 2.45 9.65 3.91
N ARG A 24 2.52 10.65 3.02
CA ARG A 24 2.43 10.47 1.56
C ARG A 24 3.42 9.43 1.01
N ALA A 25 4.60 9.34 1.63
CA ALA A 25 5.59 8.31 1.38
C ALA A 25 6.27 7.95 2.71
N ALA A 26 6.37 6.66 3.01
CA ALA A 26 7.16 6.13 4.12
C ALA A 26 7.93 4.90 3.66
N SER A 27 9.12 4.72 4.22
CA SER A 27 9.81 3.43 4.19
C SER A 27 9.20 2.52 5.26
N GLY A 28 9.05 1.23 4.96
CA GLY A 28 8.43 0.25 5.85
C GLY A 28 6.91 0.16 5.75
N ILE A 29 6.31 -0.67 6.61
CA ILE A 29 4.87 -0.95 6.63
C ILE A 29 4.20 0.04 7.59
N PRO A 30 3.21 0.83 7.17
CA PRO A 30 2.50 1.67 8.10
C PRO A 30 1.70 0.83 9.09
N GLN A 31 1.86 1.20 10.34
CA GLN A 31 1.20 0.53 11.45
C GLN A 31 0.11 1.41 12.03
N ARG A 32 -0.92 0.80 12.60
CA ARG A 32 -1.83 1.49 13.52
C ARG A 32 -1.04 2.00 14.72
N GLY A 33 -1.18 3.27 15.05
CA GLY A 33 -0.54 3.86 16.23
C GLY A 33 -0.99 3.31 17.60
N ASP A 34 -1.93 2.36 17.65
CA ASP A 34 -2.46 1.82 18.91
C ASP A 34 -2.14 0.34 19.19
N ARG A 35 -2.02 -0.46 18.14
CA ARG A 35 -1.69 -1.89 18.24
C ARG A 35 -0.50 -2.30 17.38
N HIS A 36 0.11 -1.35 16.67
CA HIS A 36 1.26 -1.58 15.80
C HIS A 36 0.98 -2.61 14.68
N GLN A 37 -0.29 -2.83 14.37
CA GLN A 37 -0.73 -3.75 13.31
C GLN A 37 -0.60 -3.07 11.95
N PRO A 38 -0.23 -3.80 10.88
CA PRO A 38 -0.22 -3.30 9.51
C PRO A 38 -1.58 -2.70 9.11
N LEU A 39 -1.55 -1.57 8.40
CA LEU A 39 -2.74 -0.97 7.77
C LEU A 39 -2.83 -1.40 6.30
N PRO A 40 -4.01 -1.77 5.78
CA PRO A 40 -4.22 -1.92 4.34
C PRO A 40 -4.37 -0.54 3.69
N TRP A 41 -3.48 -0.20 2.74
CA TRP A 41 -3.50 1.09 2.05
C TRP A 41 -2.84 0.99 0.67
N VAL A 42 -3.28 1.84 -0.27
CA VAL A 42 -2.76 1.93 -1.64
C VAL A 42 -1.95 3.22 -1.77
N THR A 43 -0.74 3.15 -2.34
CA THR A 43 0.08 4.34 -2.63
C THR A 43 0.82 4.22 -3.95
N LYS A 44 1.20 5.37 -4.52
CA LYS A 44 2.11 5.41 -5.66
C LYS A 44 3.51 5.06 -5.19
N VAL A 45 4.09 4.01 -5.78
CA VAL A 45 5.49 3.68 -5.57
C VAL A 45 6.37 4.70 -6.30
N GLY A 46 7.25 5.38 -5.57
CA GLY A 46 8.13 6.41 -6.10
C GLY A 46 9.45 5.91 -6.69
N ASP A 47 9.80 4.64 -6.51
CA ASP A 47 11.10 4.07 -6.87
C ASP A 47 10.92 2.77 -7.66
N SER A 48 11.03 2.84 -8.99
CA SER A 48 10.83 1.69 -9.90
C SER A 48 11.93 0.64 -9.80
N GLU A 49 13.14 1.02 -9.40
CA GLU A 49 14.28 0.11 -9.28
C GLU A 49 14.10 -0.86 -8.11
N ARG A 50 13.64 -0.36 -6.96
CA ARG A 50 13.38 -1.18 -5.75
C ARG A 50 12.36 -2.29 -5.98
N PHE A 51 11.47 -2.14 -6.97
CA PHE A 51 10.42 -3.09 -7.27
C PHE A 51 10.61 -3.84 -8.59
N THR A 52 11.75 -3.62 -9.27
CA THR A 52 12.12 -4.26 -10.54
C THR A 52 11.01 -4.10 -11.59
N VAL A 53 10.45 -2.88 -11.69
CA VAL A 53 9.37 -2.60 -12.64
C VAL A 53 9.94 -2.53 -14.05
N GLN A 54 9.53 -3.46 -14.92
CA GLN A 54 9.98 -3.54 -16.32
C GLN A 54 9.00 -2.92 -17.33
N ALA A 55 7.78 -2.58 -16.89
CA ALA A 55 6.73 -2.03 -17.76
C ALA A 55 5.89 -0.96 -17.03
N ILE A 56 5.41 0.03 -17.78
CA ILE A 56 4.53 1.08 -17.26
C ILE A 56 3.11 0.54 -17.03
N SER A 57 2.50 1.01 -15.94
CA SER A 57 1.30 0.51 -15.27
C SER A 57 1.51 -0.85 -14.59
N THR A 58 2.52 -0.94 -13.73
CA THR A 58 2.76 -2.11 -12.86
C THR A 58 2.15 -1.90 -11.48
N LEU A 59 1.37 -2.88 -11.03
CA LEU A 59 0.81 -2.99 -9.69
C LEU A 59 1.58 -4.03 -8.89
N VAL A 60 1.79 -3.74 -7.62
CA VAL A 60 2.52 -4.60 -6.68
C VAL A 60 1.69 -4.72 -5.41
N VAL A 61 1.44 -5.95 -4.95
CA VAL A 61 0.84 -6.19 -3.63
C VAL A 61 1.95 -6.54 -2.66
N ILE A 62 1.93 -5.87 -1.52
CA ILE A 62 2.89 -6.07 -0.43
C ILE A 62 2.09 -6.44 0.81
N ASP A 63 2.38 -7.62 1.37
CA ASP A 63 1.86 -8.04 2.67
C ASP A 63 3.01 -8.30 3.62
N GLN A 64 2.90 -7.82 4.86
CA GLN A 64 3.95 -7.87 5.89
C GLN A 64 5.35 -7.44 5.39
N GLY A 65 5.42 -6.49 4.44
CA GLY A 65 6.69 -5.99 3.89
C GLY A 65 7.31 -6.90 2.83
N ARG A 66 6.65 -8.00 2.46
CA ARG A 66 7.04 -8.91 1.39
C ARG A 66 6.16 -8.66 0.16
N VAL A 67 6.79 -8.61 -1.02
CA VAL A 67 6.04 -8.61 -2.28
C VAL A 67 5.40 -9.99 -2.46
N VAL A 68 4.07 -10.05 -2.50
CA VAL A 68 3.31 -11.30 -2.66
C VAL A 68 2.90 -11.55 -4.11
N THR A 69 2.65 -10.49 -4.88
CA THR A 69 2.36 -10.59 -6.31
C THR A 69 2.72 -9.30 -7.05
N ARG A 70 2.89 -9.41 -8.37
CA ARG A 70 3.11 -8.30 -9.30
C ARG A 70 2.26 -8.51 -10.55
N ARG A 71 1.70 -7.43 -11.09
CA ARG A 71 0.98 -7.45 -12.36
C ARG A 71 1.37 -6.24 -13.19
N SER A 72 1.69 -6.46 -14.46
CA SER A 72 1.91 -5.39 -15.42
C SER A 72 0.73 -5.29 -16.39
N GLY A 73 0.39 -4.06 -16.77
CA GLY A 73 -0.66 -3.76 -17.75
C GLY A 73 -1.97 -3.27 -17.12
N ALA A 74 -2.72 -2.50 -17.90
CA ALA A 74 -4.03 -2.02 -17.50
C ALA A 74 -5.04 -3.17 -17.46
N ALA A 75 -5.98 -3.10 -16.52
CA ALA A 75 -7.03 -4.10 -16.37
C ALA A 75 -8.32 -3.48 -15.82
N PRO A 76 -9.49 -4.08 -16.09
CA PRO A 76 -10.74 -3.69 -15.45
C PRO A 76 -10.69 -3.85 -13.92
N VAL A 77 -11.38 -2.96 -13.20
CA VAL A 77 -11.44 -2.97 -11.72
C VAL A 77 -11.84 -4.33 -11.14
N PRO A 78 -12.83 -5.08 -11.67
CA PRO A 78 -13.16 -6.40 -11.14
C PRO A 78 -11.99 -7.38 -11.22
N ALA A 79 -11.29 -7.43 -12.35
CA ALA A 79 -10.12 -8.27 -12.56
C ALA A 79 -8.90 -7.84 -11.71
N LEU A 80 -8.89 -6.59 -11.22
CA LEU A 80 -7.91 -6.12 -10.25
C LEU A 80 -8.29 -6.51 -8.82
N GLY A 81 -9.59 -6.52 -8.50
CA GLY A 81 -10.12 -7.00 -7.23
C GLY A 81 -9.83 -8.48 -7.03
N GLU A 82 -10.24 -9.33 -7.97
CA GLU A 82 -10.02 -10.78 -7.92
C GLU A 82 -8.53 -11.13 -7.79
N TRP A 83 -7.67 -10.51 -8.61
CA TRP A 83 -6.21 -10.69 -8.53
C TRP A 83 -5.63 -10.29 -7.16
N GLY A 84 -6.16 -9.23 -6.55
CA GLY A 84 -5.73 -8.77 -5.23
C GLY A 84 -6.17 -9.72 -4.12
N ASP A 85 -7.41 -10.20 -4.18
CA ASP A 85 -7.98 -11.14 -3.21
C ASP A 85 -7.25 -12.49 -3.26
N ASP A 86 -7.03 -13.03 -4.47
CA ASP A 86 -6.25 -14.26 -4.67
C ASP A 86 -4.83 -14.15 -4.09
N ALA A 87 -4.20 -12.98 -4.25
CA ALA A 87 -2.85 -12.74 -3.77
C ALA A 87 -2.73 -12.63 -2.24
N LEU A 88 -3.82 -12.28 -1.55
CA LEU A 88 -3.87 -12.15 -0.09
C LEU A 88 -4.40 -13.42 0.60
N ALA A 89 -4.98 -14.35 -0.15
CA ALA A 89 -5.49 -15.63 0.34
C ALA A 89 -4.41 -16.73 0.47
N ALA A 90 -3.19 -16.48 -0.04
CA ALA A 90 -2.06 -17.41 -0.07
C ALA A 90 -1.04 -17.19 1.05
#